data_AF-A0A8X6R348-F1
#
_entry.id   AF-A0A8X6R348-F1
#
_cell.length_a   1.000
_cell.length_b   1.000
_cell.length_c   1.000
_cell.angle_alpha   90.00
_cell.angle_beta   90.00
_cell.angle_gamma   90.00
#
_symmetry.space_group_name_H-M   'P 1'
#
loop_
_entity.id
_entity.type
_entity.pdbx_description
1 polymer ?
#
loop_
_entity_poly.entity_id
_entity_poly.type
_entity_poly.pdbx_seq_one_letter_code
_entity_poly.pdbx_strand_id
1 'polypeptide(L)'
;MLSRPEYRDEEICELKTIIIDFPMRTANELRTEQLKDLELKKIVDCFENPNKELTLPIGLGRGYVMNQGVLYRYSPHAEVEEAQLVVPTHEREDIKIAP
;
A
#
# COMPACT_ATOMS: atom_id res chain seq x y z
N MET A 1 -34.50 2.13 -33.78
CA MET A 1 -35.02 1.69 -32.47
C MET A 1 -34.28 0.43 -32.08
N LEU A 2 -33.58 0.43 -30.94
CA LEU A 2 -32.92 -0.77 -30.43
C LEU A 2 -33.86 -1.42 -29.41
N SER A 3 -34.45 -2.54 -29.79
CA SER A 3 -35.33 -3.34 -28.93
C SER A 3 -34.50 -4.00 -27.84
N ARG A 4 -35.00 -4.02 -26.60
CA ARG A 4 -34.42 -4.84 -25.52
C ARG A 4 -34.66 -6.32 -25.88
N PRO A 5 -33.65 -7.19 -25.84
CA PRO A 5 -33.86 -8.63 -26.01
C PRO A 5 -34.80 -9.15 -24.92
N GLU A 6 -35.64 -10.14 -25.24
CA GLU A 6 -36.44 -10.84 -24.22
C GLU A 6 -35.48 -11.50 -23.22
N TYR A 7 -35.64 -11.12 -21.95
CA TYR A 7 -34.87 -11.70 -20.84
C TYR A 7 -35.32 -13.16 -20.67
N ARG A 8 -34.46 -14.11 -21.07
CA ARG A 8 -34.65 -15.53 -20.78
C ARG A 8 -34.03 -15.83 -19.41
N ASP A 9 -34.84 -16.33 -18.49
CA ASP A 9 -34.49 -16.57 -17.08
C ASP A 9 -33.65 -17.85 -16.86
N GLU A 10 -33.00 -18.38 -17.90
CA GLU A 10 -32.47 -19.76 -17.91
C GLU A 10 -30.99 -19.89 -18.27
N GLU A 11 -30.18 -18.85 -18.10
CA GLU A 11 -28.74 -19.03 -17.93
C GLU A 11 -28.36 -18.49 -16.57
N ILE A 12 -28.46 -19.35 -15.56
CA ILE A 12 -27.72 -19.20 -14.32
C ILE A 12 -26.26 -19.20 -14.76
N CYS A 13 -25.71 -18.01 -14.98
CA CYS A 13 -24.32 -17.85 -15.31
C CYS A 13 -23.55 -18.46 -14.13
N GLU A 14 -22.97 -19.64 -14.33
CA GLU A 14 -22.05 -20.27 -13.37
C GLU A 14 -20.81 -19.38 -13.31
N LEU A 15 -20.93 -18.26 -12.59
CA LEU A 15 -19.84 -17.36 -12.28
C LEU A 15 -18.84 -18.15 -11.45
N LYS A 16 -17.82 -18.69 -12.13
CA LYS A 16 -16.70 -19.36 -11.49
C LYS A 16 -15.98 -18.32 -10.64
N THR A 17 -16.15 -18.40 -9.32
CA THR A 17 -15.38 -17.60 -8.37
C THR A 17 -13.92 -18.02 -8.48
N ILE A 18 -13.08 -17.11 -8.96
CA ILE A 18 -11.62 -17.31 -8.96
C ILE A 18 -11.13 -16.88 -7.59
N ILE A 19 -10.58 -17.82 -6.82
CA ILE A 19 -9.87 -17.52 -5.58
C ILE A 19 -8.43 -17.20 -5.98
N ILE A 20 -8.06 -15.93 -5.91
CA ILE A 20 -6.68 -15.49 -6.09
C ILE A 20 -6.09 -15.40 -4.69
N ASP A 21 -5.24 -16.36 -4.34
CA ASP A 21 -4.40 -16.26 -3.14
C ASP A 21 -3.35 -15.17 -3.40
N PHE A 22 -3.65 -13.95 -2.96
CA PHE A 22 -2.63 -12.93 -2.85
C PHE A 22 -1.66 -13.35 -1.74
N PRO A 23 -0.33 -13.33 -1.97
CA PRO A 23 0.60 -13.55 -0.88
C PRO A 23 0.40 -12.43 0.15
N MET A 24 -0.31 -12.74 1.22
CA MET A 24 -0.54 -11.82 2.32
C MET A 24 0.75 -11.73 3.12
N ARG A 25 1.55 -10.70 2.83
CA ARG A 25 2.66 -10.33 3.70
C ARG A 25 2.11 -9.88 5.04
N THR A 26 2.65 -10.43 6.11
CA THR A 26 2.34 -10.02 7.48
C THR A 26 2.93 -8.64 7.76
N ALA A 27 2.38 -7.92 8.74
CA ALA A 27 2.92 -6.62 9.16
C ALA A 27 4.39 -6.72 9.58
N ASN A 28 4.78 -7.83 10.22
CA ASN A 28 6.17 -8.07 10.60
C ASN A 28 7.09 -8.21 9.37
N GLU A 29 6.68 -8.97 8.36
CA GLU A 29 7.45 -9.11 7.12
C GLU A 29 7.62 -7.76 6.42
N LEU A 30 6.53 -7.01 6.26
CA LEU A 30 6.54 -5.66 5.69
C LEU A 30 7.49 -4.73 6.44
N ARG A 31 7.41 -4.75 7.78
CA ARG A 31 8.29 -3.95 8.63
C ARG A 31 9.75 -4.37 8.48
N THR A 32 10.05 -5.67 8.45
CA THR A 32 11.43 -6.14 8.29
C THR A 32 12.03 -5.69 6.97
N GLU A 33 11.26 -5.69 5.89
CA GLU A 33 11.71 -5.17 4.59
C GLU A 33 11.89 -3.66 4.62
N GLN A 34 10.95 -2.91 5.21
CA GLN A 34 11.08 -1.45 5.35
C GLN A 34 12.32 -1.03 6.13
N LEU A 35 12.70 -1.78 7.17
CA LEU A 35 13.88 -1.47 7.99
C LEU A 35 15.21 -1.75 7.29
N LYS A 36 15.22 -2.48 6.16
CA LYS A 36 16.42 -2.63 5.32
C LYS A 36 16.74 -1.35 4.56
N ASP A 37 15.73 -0.52 4.28
CA ASP A 37 15.92 0.79 3.64
C ASP A 37 16.34 1.82 4.71
N LEU A 38 17.55 2.38 4.55
CA LEU A 38 18.15 3.30 5.51
C LEU A 38 17.32 4.58 5.69
N GLU A 39 16.70 5.09 4.64
CA GLU A 39 15.88 6.30 4.71
C GLU A 39 14.56 6.02 5.41
N LEU A 40 13.92 4.88 5.12
CA LEU A 40 12.69 4.49 5.82
C LEU A 40 12.95 4.18 7.29
N LYS A 41 14.09 3.54 7.60
CA LYS A 41 14.50 3.30 8.98
C LYS A 41 14.62 4.59 9.78
N LYS A 42 15.22 5.64 9.22
CA LYS A 42 15.29 6.97 9.89
C LYS A 42 13.90 7.51 10.21
N ILE A 43 12.92 7.33 9.32
CA ILE A 43 11.54 7.77 9.56
C ILE A 43 10.91 6.95 10.69
N VAL A 44 11.03 5.61 10.65
CA VAL A 44 10.52 4.72 11.71
C VAL A 44 11.15 5.07 13.07
N ASP A 45 12.47 5.26 13.12
CA ASP A 45 13.19 5.63 14.33
C ASP A 45 12.65 6.94 14.94
N CYS A 46 12.21 7.90 14.11
CA CYS A 46 11.58 9.15 14.57
C CYS A 46 10.18 8.96 15.15
N PHE A 47 9.38 8.08 14.56
CA PHE A 47 8.06 7.74 15.11
C PHE A 47 8.20 7.04 16.48
N GLU A 48 9.23 6.22 16.67
CA GLU A 48 9.46 5.47 17.91
C GLU A 48 10.19 6.29 18.98
N ASN A 49 10.99 7.27 18.58
CA ASN A 49 11.77 8.11 19.48
C ASN A 49 11.49 9.61 19.22
N PRO A 50 10.31 10.13 19.59
CA PRO A 50 9.92 11.51 19.29
C PRO A 50 10.79 12.57 19.98
N ASN A 51 11.56 12.18 21.01
CA ASN A 51 12.46 13.06 21.75
C ASN A 51 13.86 13.16 21.14
N LYS A 52 14.20 12.29 20.18
CA LYS A 52 15.40 12.47 19.37
C LYS A 52 15.01 13.52 18.32
N GLU A 53 15.53 14.74 18.48
CA GLU A 53 15.59 15.72 17.39
C GLU A 53 16.50 15.16 16.28
N LEU A 54 16.01 14.16 15.56
CA LEU A 54 16.45 13.93 14.21
C LEU A 54 15.92 15.14 13.45
N THR A 55 16.85 15.93 12.92
CA THR A 55 16.56 16.90 11.86
C THR A 55 16.12 16.12 10.63
N LEU A 56 14.93 15.50 10.70
CA LEU A 56 14.24 15.03 9.52
C LEU A 56 14.07 16.29 8.65
N PRO A 57 14.48 16.25 7.38
CA PRO A 57 14.07 17.25 6.41
C PRO A 57 12.59 17.56 6.64
N ILE A 58 12.23 18.85 6.66
CA ILE A 58 10.90 19.36 7.01
C ILE A 58 9.74 18.68 6.24
N GLY A 59 10.04 17.92 5.17
CA GLY A 59 9.12 17.10 4.39
C GLY A 59 9.08 15.57 4.66
N LEU A 60 9.97 14.97 5.46
CA LEU A 60 9.98 13.50 5.67
C LEU A 60 8.95 13.01 6.68
N GLY A 61 8.49 13.84 7.62
CA GLY A 61 7.44 13.45 8.57
C GLY A 61 6.02 13.79 8.10
N ARG A 62 5.87 14.80 7.22
CA ARG A 62 4.55 15.24 6.75
C ARG A 62 4.01 14.26 5.72
N GLY A 63 2.91 13.60 6.06
CA GLY A 63 2.19 12.69 5.17
C GLY A 63 2.55 11.21 5.35
N TYR A 64 3.44 10.86 6.29
CA TYR A 64 3.62 9.46 6.70
C TYR A 64 2.77 9.13 7.92
N VAL A 65 2.30 7.89 8.00
CA VAL A 65 1.59 7.34 9.15
C VAL A 65 2.11 5.94 9.42
N MET A 66 2.16 5.54 10.69
CA MET A 66 2.62 4.22 11.09
C MET A 66 1.46 3.44 11.71
N ASN A 67 1.21 2.23 11.22
CA ASN A 67 0.20 1.33 11.76
C ASN A 67 0.86 -0.03 12.04
N GLN A 68 0.74 -0.52 13.29
CA GLN A 68 1.37 -1.78 13.73
C GLN A 68 2.87 -1.88 13.40
N GLY A 69 3.58 -0.75 13.39
CA GLY A 69 5.01 -0.68 13.08
C GLY A 69 5.34 -0.71 11.58
N VAL A 70 4.34 -0.72 10.69
CA VAL A 70 4.50 -0.60 9.23
C VAL A 70 4.26 0.84 8.81
N LEU A 71 5.10 1.35 7.93
CA LEU A 71 5.05 2.72 7.43
C LEU A 71 4.16 2.83 6.19
N TYR A 72 3.27 3.82 6.21
CA TYR A 72 2.38 4.19 5.12
C TYR A 72 2.53 5.67 4.80
N ARG A 73 2.10 6.09 3.61
CA ARG A 73 2.18 7.48 3.15
C ARG A 73 0.90 7.89 2.41
N TYR A 74 0.39 9.07 2.75
CA TYR A 74 -0.65 9.73 1.99
C TYR A 74 -0.08 10.27 0.67
N SER A 75 -0.78 9.99 -0.42
CA SER A 75 -0.43 10.59 -1.72
C SER A 75 -0.95 12.03 -1.75
N PRO A 76 -0.09 13.03 -2.04
CA PRO A 76 -0.53 14.42 -2.14
C PRO A 76 -1.44 14.69 -3.35
N HIS A 77 -1.53 13.72 -4.28
CA HIS A 77 -2.31 13.83 -5.53
C HIS A 77 -3.46 12.82 -5.61
N ALA A 78 -3.69 12.02 -4.57
CA ALA A 78 -4.83 11.11 -4.56
C ALA A 78 -6.09 11.86 -4.15
N GLU A 79 -7.20 11.60 -4.84
CA GLU A 79 -8.53 12.08 -4.42
C GLU A 79 -9.09 11.28 -3.23
N VAL A 80 -8.38 10.24 -2.78
CA VAL A 80 -8.74 9.40 -1.65
C VAL A 80 -7.87 9.70 -0.43
N GLU A 81 -8.48 9.81 0.75
CA GLU A 81 -7.80 10.03 2.03
C GLU A 81 -7.18 8.74 2.62
N GLU A 82 -6.76 7.80 1.77
CA GLU A 82 -6.19 6.52 2.21
C GLU A 82 -4.66 6.53 2.10
N ALA A 83 -4.01 6.06 3.16
CA ALA A 83 -2.56 5.93 3.18
C ALA A 83 -2.12 4.66 2.44
N GLN A 84 -1.12 4.79 1.58
CA GLN A 84 -0.57 3.69 0.79
C GLN A 84 0.69 3.11 1.45
N LEU A 85 0.92 1.82 1.28
CA LEU A 85 2.12 1.15 1.80
C LEU A 85 3.38 1.77 1.21
N VAL A 86 4.36 2.09 2.05
CA VAL A 86 5.66 2.57 1.59
C VAL A 86 6.52 1.39 1.19
N VAL A 87 6.75 1.22 -0.11
CA VAL A 87 7.63 0.17 -0.63
C VAL A 87 9.10 0.62 -0.50
N PRO A 88 9.96 -0.20 0.15
CA PRO A 88 11.38 0.09 0.28
C PRO A 88 12.07 0.04 -1.09
N THR A 89 13.16 0.82 -1.23
CA THR A 89 13.76 1.08 -2.54
C THR A 89 14.18 -0.19 -3.27
N HIS A 90 14.71 -1.19 -2.55
CA HIS A 90 15.15 -2.47 -3.13
C HIS A 90 14.01 -3.35 -3.66
N GLU A 91 12.76 -3.13 -3.21
CA GLU A 91 11.60 -3.87 -3.74
C GLU A 91 10.95 -3.17 -4.92
N ARG A 92 11.27 -1.89 -5.17
CA ARG A 92 10.64 -1.12 -6.25
C ARG A 92 10.99 -1.64 -7.63
N GLU A 93 12.15 -2.28 -7.78
CA GLU A 93 12.61 -2.87 -9.03
C GLU A 93 11.74 -4.06 -9.46
N ASP A 94 11.16 -4.77 -8.49
CA ASP A 94 10.27 -5.92 -8.74
C ASP A 94 8.81 -5.51 -8.98
N ILE A 95 8.46 -4.24 -8.76
CA ILE A 95 7.12 -3.72 -9.06
C ILE A 95 7.00 -3.54 -10.57
N LYS A 96 6.49 -4.58 -11.23
CA LYS A 96 6.03 -4.48 -12.61
C LYS A 96 4.76 -3.62 -12.62
N ILE A 97 4.89 -2.36 -13.02
CA ILE A 97 3.74 -1.59 -13.45
C ILE A 97 3.29 -2.20 -14.78
N ALA A 98 2.13 -2.87 -14.76
CA ALA A 98 1.53 -3.36 -16.00
C ALA A 98 1.25 -2.16 -16.92
N PRO A 99 1.59 -2.25 -18.22
CA PRO A 99 1.41 -1.16 -19.19
C PRO A 99 -0.06 -0.83 -19.44
#